data_AF-A0A3B8LLX1-F1
#
_entry.id   AF-A0A3B8LLX1-F1
#
_cell.length_a   1.000
_cell.length_b   1.000
_cell.length_c   1.000
_cell.angle_alpha   90.00
_cell.angle_beta   90.00
_cell.angle_gamma   90.00
#
_symmetry.space_group_name_H-M   'P 1'
#
loop_
_entity.id
_entity.type
_entity.pdbx_description
1 polymer ?
#
loop_
_entity_poly.entity_id
_entity_poly.type
_entity_poly.pdbx_seq_one_letter_code
_entity_poly.pdbx_strand_id
1 'polypeptide(L)'
;MDTNMDNHTIEDTHLQAYLHGELAQQEAQSLSEHLQTDAALLQRYQTLQEQDRVIMSNIQLLQEVPTLDPTEALKDFYRHTQAPSKPSWWERWMGDMRASFILATTACAALVMMTYTPSQQQVASHPTPPALRKKGLAHSHTTEEKDVVLQLGAVNHNAPKLKRIGHGDTCRQDDALSFAFHLKSPGYPYLFLVTSKTRLRLYPFSQQQVKWSAGNKQITRAGVVQLYQLKRHRGHVRFVLMKSKEPLSPSTLSRFQRRLSTQQHRSRPNVDVLDIHVQSAQQGGGQ
;
A
#
# COMPACT_ATOMS: atom_id res chain seq x y z
N MET A 1 -31.65 -18.31 30.73
CA MET A 1 -32.62 -18.92 29.79
C MET A 1 -32.79 -17.91 28.68
N ASP A 2 -31.91 -17.98 27.68
CA ASP A 2 -31.82 -17.04 26.56
C ASP A 2 -32.42 -17.71 25.31
N THR A 3 -33.74 -17.88 25.27
CA THR A 3 -34.49 -18.40 24.11
C THR A 3 -35.10 -17.27 23.28
N ASN A 4 -34.49 -16.09 23.29
CA ASN A 4 -34.82 -15.02 22.35
C ASN A 4 -33.83 -15.04 21.18
N MET A 5 -33.64 -16.23 20.58
CA MET A 5 -32.94 -16.34 19.31
C MET A 5 -33.84 -15.70 18.26
N ASP A 6 -33.37 -14.54 17.80
CA ASP A 6 -33.96 -13.59 16.87
C ASP A 6 -34.92 -14.21 15.84
N ASN A 7 -36.23 -14.09 16.10
CA ASN A 7 -37.30 -14.44 15.16
C ASN A 7 -37.07 -13.79 13.78
N HIS A 8 -36.44 -12.62 13.77
CA HIS A 8 -36.04 -11.88 12.58
C HIS A 8 -35.00 -12.57 11.69
N THR A 9 -34.15 -13.44 12.22
CA THR A 9 -33.13 -14.16 11.44
C THR A 9 -33.75 -15.35 10.70
N ILE A 10 -34.75 -15.99 11.33
CA ILE A 10 -35.53 -17.07 10.74
C ILE A 10 -36.38 -16.51 9.59
N GLU A 11 -37.04 -15.37 9.80
CA GLU A 11 -37.80 -14.65 8.77
C GLU A 11 -36.94 -14.29 7.55
N ASP A 12 -35.74 -13.75 7.75
CA ASP A 12 -34.84 -13.38 6.63
C ASP A 12 -34.41 -14.59 5.79
N THR A 13 -34.08 -15.69 6.46
CA THR A 13 -33.67 -16.92 5.76
C THR A 13 -34.82 -17.47 4.93
N HIS A 14 -36.05 -17.42 5.45
CA HIS A 14 -37.24 -17.87 4.76
C HIS A 14 -37.61 -16.97 3.56
N LEU A 15 -37.48 -15.65 3.71
CA LEU A 15 -37.66 -14.70 2.61
C LEU A 15 -36.60 -14.88 1.49
N GLN A 16 -35.35 -15.18 1.84
CA GLN A 16 -34.30 -15.50 0.86
C GLN A 16 -34.60 -16.79 0.11
N ALA A 17 -35.00 -17.87 0.82
CA ALA A 17 -35.40 -19.12 0.19
C ALA A 17 -36.59 -18.92 -0.77
N TYR A 18 -37.56 -18.06 -0.40
CA TYR A 18 -38.66 -17.68 -1.29
C TYR A 18 -38.18 -16.94 -2.54
N LEU A 19 -37.29 -15.96 -2.38
CA LEU A 19 -36.74 -15.16 -3.49
C LEU A 19 -36.00 -16.04 -4.51
N HIS A 20 -35.30 -17.07 -4.05
CA HIS A 20 -34.57 -18.02 -4.90
C HIS A 20 -35.41 -19.21 -5.38
N GLY A 21 -36.69 -19.29 -5.01
CA GLY A 21 -37.59 -20.38 -5.42
C GLY A 21 -37.25 -21.73 -4.77
N GLU A 22 -36.61 -21.72 -3.60
CA GLU A 22 -36.16 -22.91 -2.87
C GLU A 22 -37.22 -23.45 -1.89
N LEU A 23 -38.28 -22.68 -1.62
CA LEU A 23 -39.37 -23.11 -0.74
C LEU A 23 -40.31 -24.12 -1.41
N ALA A 24 -40.89 -25.01 -0.59
CA ALA A 24 -41.95 -25.90 -1.04
C ALA A 24 -43.19 -25.10 -1.46
N GLN A 25 -43.99 -25.62 -2.39
CA GLN A 25 -45.13 -24.90 -2.96
C GLN A 25 -46.15 -24.43 -1.91
N GLN A 26 -46.42 -25.24 -0.88
CA GLN A 26 -47.32 -24.86 0.22
C GLN A 26 -46.75 -23.72 1.09
N GLU A 27 -45.44 -23.74 1.36
CA GLU A 27 -44.77 -22.70 2.16
C GLU A 27 -44.70 -21.39 1.38
N ALA A 28 -44.41 -21.47 0.07
CA ALA A 28 -44.42 -20.34 -0.85
C ALA A 28 -45.81 -19.67 -0.93
N GLN A 29 -46.89 -20.47 -0.94
CA GLN A 29 -48.27 -19.95 -0.90
C GLN A 29 -48.56 -19.23 0.43
N SER A 30 -48.29 -19.89 1.56
CA SER A 30 -48.50 -19.30 2.90
C SER A 30 -47.71 -18.01 3.11
N LEU A 31 -46.46 -17.97 2.63
CA LEU A 31 -45.63 -16.77 2.72
C LEU A 31 -46.13 -15.65 1.79
N SER A 32 -46.66 -15.98 0.61
CA SER A 32 -47.24 -14.99 -0.30
C SER A 32 -48.50 -14.33 0.29
N GLU A 33 -49.33 -15.08 1.02
CA GLU A 33 -50.49 -14.54 1.75
C GLU A 33 -50.06 -13.64 2.91
N HIS A 34 -49.01 -14.04 3.64
CA HIS A 34 -48.41 -13.19 4.68
C HIS A 34 -47.84 -11.88 4.12
N LEU A 35 -47.15 -11.92 2.98
CA LEU A 35 -46.62 -10.74 2.31
C LEU A 35 -47.71 -9.75 1.86
N GLN A 36 -48.93 -10.23 1.58
CA GLN A 36 -50.07 -9.37 1.26
C GLN A 36 -50.68 -8.70 2.49
N THR A 37 -50.56 -9.34 3.64
CA THR A 37 -51.21 -8.88 4.88
C THR A 37 -50.28 -8.00 5.73
N ASP A 38 -48.98 -8.31 5.74
CA ASP A 38 -47.98 -7.62 6.55
C ASP A 38 -47.12 -6.66 5.71
N ALA A 39 -47.39 -5.36 5.86
CA ALA A 39 -46.65 -4.30 5.17
C ALA A 39 -45.17 -4.23 5.56
N ALA A 40 -44.80 -4.58 6.81
CA ALA A 40 -43.42 -4.56 7.25
C ALA A 40 -42.62 -5.71 6.63
N LEU A 41 -43.23 -6.90 6.55
CA LEU A 41 -42.65 -8.06 5.88
C LEU A 41 -42.47 -7.79 4.38
N LEU A 42 -43.46 -7.15 3.73
CA LEU A 42 -43.38 -6.74 2.33
C LEU A 42 -42.22 -5.77 2.08
N GLN A 43 -42.04 -4.76 2.93
CA GLN A 43 -40.93 -3.81 2.82
C GLN A 43 -39.57 -4.51 2.97
N ARG A 44 -39.48 -5.50 3.87
CA ARG A 44 -38.26 -6.29 4.08
C ARG A 44 -37.94 -7.16 2.86
N TYR A 45 -38.94 -7.81 2.27
CA TYR A 45 -38.81 -8.56 1.02
C TYR A 45 -38.33 -7.68 -0.14
N GLN A 46 -38.89 -6.48 -0.31
CA GLN A 46 -38.43 -5.52 -1.33
C GLN A 46 -36.97 -5.10 -1.13
N THR A 47 -36.55 -4.93 0.12
CA THR A 47 -35.16 -4.60 0.45
C THR A 47 -34.19 -5.72 0.06
N LEU A 48 -34.57 -6.97 0.35
CA LEU A 48 -33.79 -8.15 -0.05
C LEU A 48 -33.72 -8.29 -1.58
N GLN A 49 -34.82 -8.05 -2.27
CA GLN A 49 -34.88 -8.09 -3.74
C GLN A 49 -33.93 -7.06 -4.39
N GLU A 50 -33.87 -5.83 -3.86
CA GLU A 50 -32.94 -4.82 -4.36
C GLU A 50 -31.47 -5.17 -4.04
N GLN A 51 -31.20 -5.74 -2.87
CA GLN A 51 -29.86 -6.24 -2.53
C GLN A 51 -29.40 -7.35 -3.49
N ASP A 52 -30.28 -8.32 -3.77
CA ASP A 52 -29.98 -9.41 -4.70
C ASP A 52 -29.76 -8.89 -6.13
N ARG A 53 -30.57 -7.93 -6.59
CA ARG A 53 -30.37 -7.25 -7.87
C ARG A 53 -28.99 -6.58 -7.96
N VAL A 54 -28.56 -5.89 -6.90
CA VAL A 54 -27.23 -5.27 -6.84
C VAL A 54 -26.13 -6.33 -6.89
N ILE A 55 -26.28 -7.43 -6.15
CA ILE A 55 -25.32 -8.55 -6.17
C ILE A 55 -25.22 -9.16 -7.58
N MET A 56 -26.35 -9.44 -8.21
CA MET A 56 -26.39 -10.01 -9.57
C MET A 56 -25.79 -9.06 -10.60
N SER A 57 -26.06 -7.75 -10.50
CA SER A 57 -25.42 -6.76 -11.37
C SER A 57 -23.90 -6.73 -11.21
N ASN A 58 -23.38 -6.86 -9.98
CA ASN A 58 -21.95 -6.95 -9.72
C ASN A 58 -21.34 -8.25 -10.25
N ILE A 59 -22.04 -9.38 -10.15
CA ILE A 59 -21.59 -10.66 -10.71
C ILE A 59 -21.52 -10.58 -12.23
N GLN A 60 -22.51 -9.96 -12.88
CA GLN A 60 -22.49 -9.75 -14.33
C GLN A 60 -21.32 -8.87 -14.77
N LEU A 61 -21.02 -7.79 -14.04
CA LEU A 61 -19.84 -6.96 -14.28
C LEU A 61 -18.52 -7.73 -14.09
N LEU A 62 -18.50 -8.78 -13.27
CA LEU A 62 -17.33 -9.66 -13.12
C LEU A 62 -17.19 -10.66 -14.27
N GLN A 63 -18.28 -11.07 -14.91
CA GLN A 63 -18.25 -11.96 -16.08
C GLN A 63 -17.80 -11.24 -17.36
N GLU A 64 -17.94 -9.92 -17.44
CA GLU A 64 -17.38 -9.12 -18.54
C GLU A 64 -15.87 -8.87 -18.44
N VAL A 65 -15.19 -9.41 -17.42
CA VAL A 65 -13.73 -9.52 -17.49
C VAL A 65 -13.46 -10.51 -18.62
N PRO A 66 -12.84 -10.08 -19.75
CA PRO A 66 -12.56 -11.00 -20.85
C PRO A 66 -11.82 -12.17 -20.24
N THR A 67 -12.44 -13.35 -20.32
CA THR A 67 -11.77 -14.61 -20.04
C THR A 67 -10.69 -14.70 -21.10
N LEU A 68 -9.53 -14.10 -20.82
CA LEU A 68 -8.31 -14.45 -21.53
C LEU A 68 -8.26 -15.97 -21.45
N ASP A 69 -8.24 -16.60 -22.62
CA ASP A 69 -8.01 -18.03 -22.73
C ASP A 69 -6.89 -18.37 -21.73
N PRO A 70 -7.09 -19.34 -20.83
CA PRO A 70 -6.09 -19.67 -19.82
C PRO A 70 -4.70 -19.87 -20.42
N THR A 71 -4.59 -20.27 -21.69
CA THR A 71 -3.32 -20.35 -22.41
C THR A 71 -2.73 -18.99 -22.84
N GLU A 72 -3.56 -18.00 -23.21
CA GLU A 72 -3.12 -16.63 -23.45
C GLU A 72 -2.75 -15.91 -22.16
N ALA A 73 -3.53 -16.09 -21.09
CA ALA A 73 -3.20 -15.56 -19.76
C ALA A 73 -1.87 -16.13 -19.25
N LEU A 74 -1.60 -17.42 -19.48
CA LEU A 74 -0.32 -18.05 -19.15
C LEU A 74 0.82 -17.47 -20.01
N LYS A 75 0.60 -17.29 -21.31
CA LYS A 75 1.60 -16.71 -22.23
C LYS A 75 1.94 -15.27 -21.85
N ASP A 76 0.95 -14.44 -21.50
CA ASP A 76 1.18 -13.08 -21.03
C ASP A 76 1.87 -13.05 -19.66
N PHE A 77 1.52 -13.97 -18.76
CA PHE A 77 2.25 -14.16 -17.51
C PHE A 77 3.71 -14.54 -17.77
N TYR A 78 4.01 -15.47 -18.68
CA TYR A 78 5.38 -15.84 -19.03
C TYR A 78 6.13 -14.72 -19.75
N ARG A 79 5.48 -13.96 -20.65
CA ARG A 79 6.09 -12.78 -21.30
C ARG A 79 6.45 -11.70 -20.28
N HIS A 80 5.64 -11.51 -19.24
CA HIS A 80 5.92 -10.51 -18.20
C HIS A 80 6.85 -11.01 -17.09
N THR A 81 6.93 -12.32 -16.84
CA THR A 81 7.88 -12.90 -15.89
C THR A 81 9.24 -13.20 -16.49
N GLN A 82 9.36 -13.32 -17.82
CA GLN A 82 10.63 -13.23 -18.55
C GLN A 82 11.16 -11.79 -18.66
N ALA A 83 10.88 -10.94 -17.67
CA ALA A 83 11.76 -9.80 -17.44
C ALA A 83 13.19 -10.36 -17.29
N PRO A 84 14.20 -9.84 -18.02
CA PRO A 84 15.56 -10.36 -17.95
C PRO A 84 15.93 -10.44 -16.48
N SER A 85 16.33 -11.63 -16.02
CA SER A 85 16.69 -11.89 -14.64
C SER A 85 17.56 -10.72 -14.19
N LYS A 86 17.02 -9.90 -13.28
CA LYS A 86 17.76 -8.75 -12.78
C LYS A 86 19.05 -9.36 -12.24
N PRO A 87 20.23 -8.93 -12.73
CA PRO A 87 21.48 -9.52 -12.32
C PRO A 87 21.50 -9.51 -10.81
N SER A 88 21.80 -10.67 -10.24
CA SER A 88 21.81 -10.85 -8.80
C SER A 88 22.69 -9.76 -8.19
N TRP A 89 22.42 -9.39 -6.94
CA TRP A 89 23.22 -8.35 -6.28
C TRP A 89 24.74 -8.68 -6.32
N TRP A 90 25.11 -9.95 -6.31
CA TRP A 90 26.49 -10.43 -6.53
C TRP A 90 27.05 -10.12 -7.93
N GLU A 91 26.26 -10.28 -8.99
CA GLU A 91 26.67 -9.96 -10.37
C GLU A 91 26.83 -8.45 -10.57
N ARG A 92 26.00 -7.63 -9.93
CA ARG A 92 26.16 -6.17 -9.92
C ARG A 92 27.44 -5.75 -9.19
N TRP A 93 27.73 -6.38 -8.06
CA TRP A 93 28.94 -6.09 -7.28
C TRP A 93 30.23 -6.50 -8.01
N MET A 94 30.20 -7.65 -8.70
CA MET A 94 31.31 -8.11 -9.55
C MET A 94 31.52 -7.23 -10.80
N GLY A 95 30.44 -6.69 -11.38
CA GLY A 95 30.51 -5.74 -12.49
C GLY A 95 31.22 -4.44 -12.12
N ASP A 96 30.85 -3.86 -10.97
CA ASP A 96 31.48 -2.63 -10.45
C ASP A 96 32.95 -2.85 -10.04
N MET A 97 33.28 -4.04 -9.53
CA MET A 97 34.67 -4.44 -9.22
C MET A 97 35.55 -4.50 -10.48
N ARG A 98 35.03 -5.06 -11.59
CA ARG A 98 35.77 -5.11 -12.87
C ARG A 98 36.01 -3.71 -13.44
N ALA A 99 35.01 -2.83 -13.40
CA ALA A 99 35.16 -1.44 -13.84
C ALA A 99 36.20 -0.69 -13.00
N SER A 100 36.18 -0.91 -11.68
CA SER A 100 37.16 -0.30 -10.75
C SER A 100 38.58 -0.84 -10.97
N PHE A 101 38.74 -2.12 -11.30
CA PHE A 101 40.05 -2.72 -11.57
C PHE A 101 40.66 -2.18 -12.87
N ILE A 102 39.85 -1.99 -13.93
CA ILE A 102 40.30 -1.39 -15.19
C ILE A 102 40.72 0.08 -15.00
N LEU A 103 39.98 0.84 -14.17
CA LEU A 103 40.35 2.22 -13.83
C LEU A 103 41.62 2.30 -12.98
N ALA A 104 41.81 1.37 -12.04
CA ALA A 104 43.02 1.31 -11.22
C ALA A 104 44.26 0.95 -12.04
N THR A 105 44.16 0.00 -12.98
CA THR A 105 45.30 -0.38 -13.83
C THR A 105 45.66 0.72 -14.84
N THR A 106 44.68 1.41 -15.41
CA THR A 106 44.93 2.57 -16.28
C THR A 106 45.52 3.76 -15.51
N ALA A 107 45.07 4.00 -14.28
CA ALA A 107 45.66 5.04 -13.42
C ALA A 107 47.12 4.72 -13.05
N CYS A 108 47.45 3.46 -12.71
CA CYS A 108 48.84 3.05 -12.44
C CYS A 108 49.73 3.16 -13.67
N ALA A 109 49.23 2.79 -14.87
CA ALA A 109 49.99 2.94 -16.11
C ALA A 109 50.27 4.43 -16.42
N ALA A 110 49.29 5.32 -16.19
CA ALA A 110 49.49 6.75 -16.33
C ALA A 110 50.48 7.32 -15.30
N LEU A 111 50.49 6.80 -14.07
CA LEU A 111 51.40 7.22 -13.00
C LEU A 111 52.85 6.81 -13.29
N VAL A 112 53.08 5.61 -13.83
CA VAL A 112 54.41 5.15 -14.28
C VAL A 112 54.92 5.99 -15.46
N MET A 113 54.04 6.45 -16.34
CA MET A 113 54.40 7.34 -17.45
C MET A 113 54.69 8.78 -16.99
N MET A 114 54.12 9.23 -15.86
CA MET A 114 54.37 10.57 -15.31
C MET A 114 55.58 10.65 -14.37
N THR A 115 56.08 9.54 -13.82
CA THR A 115 57.29 9.56 -12.97
C THR A 115 58.60 9.57 -13.76
N TYR A 116 58.57 9.48 -15.10
CA TYR A 116 59.74 9.57 -15.98
C TYR A 116 60.00 10.98 -16.56
N THR A 117 59.70 12.02 -15.79
CA THR A 117 60.14 13.39 -16.12
C THR A 117 61.27 13.81 -15.18
N PRO A 118 62.48 14.12 -15.69
CA PRO A 118 63.57 14.58 -14.85
C PRO A 118 63.26 15.98 -14.31
N SER A 119 63.10 16.00 -12.98
CA SER A 119 63.17 17.11 -12.02
C SER A 119 63.58 18.50 -12.51
N GLN A 120 62.68 19.47 -12.31
CA GLN A 120 63.07 20.81 -11.88
C GLN A 120 62.37 21.12 -10.54
N GLN A 121 63.11 20.95 -9.45
CA GLN A 121 62.69 21.31 -8.09
C GLN A 121 62.74 22.84 -7.95
N GLN A 122 61.58 23.46 -7.75
CA GLN A 122 61.48 24.72 -7.02
C GLN A 122 60.57 24.53 -5.81
N VAL A 123 61.19 24.62 -4.64
CA VAL A 123 60.56 24.55 -3.34
C VAL A 123 59.84 25.88 -3.11
N ALA A 124 58.53 25.90 -3.30
CA ALA A 124 57.66 26.97 -2.84
C ALA A 124 56.87 26.45 -1.63
N SER A 125 57.08 27.11 -0.48
CA SER A 125 56.34 26.88 0.76
C SER A 125 54.85 27.18 0.56
N HIS A 126 54.05 26.14 0.40
CA HIS A 126 52.61 26.28 0.26
C HIS A 126 51.95 26.56 1.63
N PRO A 127 51.10 27.60 1.73
CA PRO A 127 50.28 27.84 2.91
C PRO A 127 49.30 26.68 3.10
N THR A 128 49.18 26.22 4.34
CA THR A 128 48.33 25.11 4.75
C THR A 128 46.91 25.34 4.24
N PRO A 129 46.35 24.44 3.41
CA PRO A 129 45.01 24.63 2.87
C PRO A 129 44.00 24.62 4.04
N PRO A 130 42.98 25.50 4.02
CA PRO A 130 41.95 25.51 5.03
C PRO A 130 41.29 24.13 5.09
N ALA A 131 41.27 23.52 6.28
CA ALA A 131 40.70 22.20 6.49
C ALA A 131 39.24 22.19 5.99
N LEU A 132 39.00 21.43 4.91
CA LEU A 132 37.67 21.19 4.37
C LEU A 132 36.84 20.46 5.44
N ARG A 133 36.11 21.23 6.25
CA ARG A 133 35.07 20.69 7.11
C ARG A 133 34.01 20.06 6.19
N LYS A 134 33.71 18.77 6.40
CA LYS A 134 32.60 18.09 5.69
C LYS A 134 31.34 18.93 5.80
N LYS A 135 30.97 19.60 4.71
CA LYS A 135 29.68 20.28 4.53
C LYS A 135 28.60 19.19 4.65
N GLY A 136 27.96 19.10 5.80
CA GLY A 136 26.99 18.04 6.10
C GLY A 136 26.85 17.64 7.57
N LEU A 137 27.75 18.03 8.48
CA LEU A 137 27.50 17.92 9.94
C LEU A 137 26.56 19.04 10.43
N ALA A 138 25.47 19.27 9.71
CA ALA A 138 24.34 19.98 10.26
C ALA A 138 23.68 19.02 11.25
N HIS A 139 23.88 19.27 12.55
CA HIS A 139 23.04 18.85 13.66
C HIS A 139 22.28 17.57 13.34
N SER A 140 22.90 16.41 13.56
CA SER A 140 22.14 15.17 13.69
C SER A 140 21.24 15.38 14.90
N HIS A 141 20.07 15.99 14.70
CA HIS A 141 18.95 15.81 15.57
C HIS A 141 18.86 14.30 15.71
N THR A 142 19.21 13.82 16.91
CA THR A 142 19.05 12.45 17.35
C THR A 142 17.55 12.19 17.24
N THR A 143 17.12 11.90 16.02
CA THR A 143 15.73 11.67 15.69
C THR A 143 15.46 10.37 16.39
N GLU A 144 14.68 10.43 17.47
CA GLU A 144 14.33 9.24 18.24
C GLU A 144 14.02 8.11 17.26
N GLU A 145 14.81 7.06 17.34
CA GLU A 145 14.80 6.01 16.33
C GLU A 145 13.43 5.35 16.36
N LYS A 146 12.64 5.57 15.30
CA LYS A 146 11.27 5.06 15.25
C LYS A 146 11.28 3.54 15.20
N ASP A 147 10.38 2.95 15.96
CA ASP A 147 10.18 1.51 16.05
C ASP A 147 9.51 0.95 14.77
N VAL A 148 8.90 1.83 13.98
CA VAL A 148 8.24 1.54 12.71
C VAL A 148 8.48 2.69 11.73
N VAL A 149 8.74 2.38 10.47
CA VAL A 149 8.93 3.35 9.38
C VAL A 149 8.08 2.96 8.18
N LEU A 150 7.25 3.89 7.70
CA LEU A 150 6.43 3.71 6.49
C LEU A 150 7.20 4.18 5.26
N GLN A 151 7.13 3.38 4.20
CA GLN A 151 7.70 3.68 2.89
C GLN A 151 6.60 3.62 1.83
N LEU A 152 6.50 4.67 1.02
CA LEU A 152 5.57 4.74 -0.10
C LEU A 152 6.33 4.65 -1.42
N GLY A 153 5.75 3.93 -2.36
CA GLY A 153 6.17 3.96 -3.76
C GLY A 153 4.96 4.23 -4.65
N ALA A 154 5.02 5.26 -5.49
CA ALA A 154 4.02 5.55 -6.50
C ALA A 154 4.35 4.83 -7.81
N VAL A 155 3.33 4.24 -8.43
CA VAL A 155 3.33 3.70 -9.78
C VAL A 155 2.47 4.62 -10.63
N ASN A 156 3.06 5.20 -11.66
CA ASN A 156 2.34 6.04 -12.61
C ASN A 156 1.72 5.14 -13.68
N HIS A 157 0.48 5.42 -14.10
CA HIS A 157 -0.19 4.68 -15.16
C HIS A 157 0.61 4.67 -16.48
N ASN A 158 1.33 5.75 -16.77
CA ASN A 158 2.12 5.92 -17.99
C ASN A 158 3.55 5.41 -17.86
N ALA A 159 4.01 5.08 -16.65
CA ALA A 159 5.36 4.60 -16.42
C ALA A 159 5.37 3.56 -15.28
N PRO A 160 5.58 2.26 -15.57
CA PRO A 160 5.50 1.18 -14.58
C PRO A 160 6.66 1.19 -13.56
N LYS A 161 7.52 2.21 -13.58
CA LYS A 161 8.63 2.33 -12.63
C LYS A 161 8.10 2.87 -11.30
N LEU A 162 8.40 2.14 -10.23
CA LEU A 162 8.08 2.56 -8.87
C LEU A 162 8.96 3.75 -8.47
N LYS A 163 8.34 4.90 -8.22
CA LYS A 163 8.99 6.09 -7.69
C LYS A 163 8.80 6.15 -6.17
N ARG A 164 9.87 6.26 -5.40
CA ARG A 164 9.78 6.47 -3.94
C ARG A 164 9.11 7.81 -3.64
N ILE A 165 8.17 7.82 -2.70
CA ILE A 165 7.43 9.00 -2.25
C ILE A 165 7.76 9.25 -0.77
N GLY A 166 8.21 10.47 -0.48
CA GLY A 166 8.51 10.98 0.85
C GLY A 166 7.41 11.86 1.43
N HIS A 167 7.70 12.42 2.60
CA HIS A 167 6.82 13.38 3.25
C HIS A 167 6.77 14.71 2.47
N GLY A 168 5.58 15.22 2.19
CA GLY A 168 5.36 16.45 1.44
C GLY A 168 5.42 16.27 -0.08
N ASP A 169 5.76 15.09 -0.57
CA ASP A 169 5.80 14.80 -2.00
C ASP A 169 4.41 14.89 -2.63
N THR A 170 4.41 15.16 -3.93
CA THR A 170 3.18 15.29 -4.72
C THR A 170 2.97 14.06 -5.59
N CYS A 171 1.73 13.56 -5.59
CA CYS A 171 1.24 12.48 -6.45
C CYS A 171 0.10 13.00 -7.33
N ARG A 172 -0.12 12.34 -8.46
CA ARG A 172 -1.29 12.59 -9.30
C ARG A 172 -2.46 11.70 -8.88
N GLN A 173 -3.68 12.13 -9.20
CA GLN A 173 -4.91 11.39 -8.89
C GLN A 173 -5.00 10.04 -9.63
N ASP A 174 -4.30 9.87 -10.76
CA ASP A 174 -4.19 8.63 -11.54
C ASP A 174 -3.05 7.69 -11.06
N ASP A 175 -2.19 8.15 -10.15
CA ASP A 175 -1.15 7.30 -9.57
C ASP A 175 -1.76 6.24 -8.62
N ALA A 176 -1.05 5.11 -8.51
CA ALA A 176 -1.32 4.09 -7.52
C ALA A 176 -0.17 3.98 -6.51
N LEU A 177 -0.48 3.82 -5.22
CA LEU A 177 0.51 3.72 -4.17
C LEU A 177 0.71 2.28 -3.70
N SER A 178 1.96 1.84 -3.67
CA SER A 178 2.38 0.64 -2.94
C SER A 178 2.90 1.03 -1.56
N PHE A 179 2.68 0.13 -0.58
CA PHE A 179 3.11 0.33 0.79
C PHE A 179 4.15 -0.72 1.19
N ALA A 180 5.26 -0.25 1.74
CA ALA A 180 6.23 -1.06 2.44
C ALA A 180 6.51 -0.43 3.80
N PHE A 181 7.05 -1.21 4.74
CA PHE A 181 7.46 -0.69 6.01
C PHE A 181 8.62 -1.48 6.62
N HIS A 182 9.34 -0.80 7.50
CA HIS A 182 10.39 -1.39 8.31
C HIS A 182 9.93 -1.49 9.76
N LEU A 183 10.07 -2.67 10.37
CA LEU A 183 9.84 -2.87 11.81
C LEU A 183 11.18 -3.10 12.51
N LYS A 184 11.50 -2.25 13.50
CA LYS A 184 12.68 -2.47 14.34
C LYS A 184 12.51 -3.68 15.25
N SER A 185 11.29 -3.86 15.77
CA SER A 185 10.90 -4.97 16.64
C SER A 185 9.61 -5.64 16.15
N PRO A 186 9.41 -6.95 16.40
CA PRO A 186 8.19 -7.65 16.01
C PRO A 186 6.92 -7.01 16.59
N GLY A 187 5.81 -7.07 15.86
CA GLY A 187 4.54 -6.51 16.32
C GLY A 187 3.41 -6.63 15.30
N TYR A 188 2.30 -5.95 15.59
CA TYR A 188 1.10 -5.93 14.77
C TYR A 188 0.98 -4.56 14.09
N PRO A 189 1.20 -4.46 12.77
CA PRO A 189 1.12 -3.19 12.06
C PRO A 189 -0.33 -2.86 11.67
N TYR A 190 -0.66 -1.57 11.66
CA TYR A 190 -1.94 -1.04 11.20
C TYR A 190 -1.68 0.18 10.33
N LEU A 191 -2.20 0.15 9.11
CA LEU A 191 -2.09 1.26 8.18
C LEU A 191 -3.43 1.95 8.06
N PHE A 192 -3.44 3.27 8.21
CA PHE A 192 -4.62 4.10 8.08
C PHE A 192 -4.40 5.18 7.02
N LEU A 193 -5.46 5.47 6.30
CA LEU A 193 -5.62 6.65 5.48
C LEU A 193 -6.43 7.69 6.26
N VAL A 194 -5.95 8.92 6.26
CA VAL A 194 -6.61 10.06 6.90
C VAL A 194 -6.69 11.18 5.87
N THR A 195 -7.92 11.58 5.55
CA THR A 195 -8.23 12.77 4.78
C THR A 195 -9.07 13.72 5.64
N SER A 196 -9.46 14.88 5.10
CA SER A 196 -10.40 15.78 5.79
C SER A 196 -11.77 15.14 6.02
N LYS A 197 -12.19 14.22 5.14
CA LYS A 197 -13.53 13.62 5.15
C LYS A 197 -13.54 12.19 5.69
N THR A 198 -12.46 11.45 5.46
CA THR A 198 -12.44 10.01 5.66
C THR A 198 -11.28 9.59 6.53
N ARG A 199 -11.54 8.56 7.34
CA ARG A 199 -10.53 7.83 8.10
C ARG A 199 -10.79 6.38 7.77
N LEU A 200 -9.87 5.75 7.07
CA LEU A 200 -10.05 4.39 6.57
C LEU A 200 -8.86 3.53 7.01
N ARG A 201 -9.15 2.35 7.54
CA ARG A 201 -8.11 1.35 7.79
C ARG A 201 -7.79 0.62 6.49
N LEU A 202 -6.53 0.68 6.07
CA LEU A 202 -6.03 0.00 4.87
C LEU A 202 -5.43 -1.38 5.19
N TYR A 203 -4.87 -1.55 6.39
CA TYR A 203 -4.31 -2.83 6.85
C TYR A 203 -4.56 -2.98 8.37
N PRO A 204 -4.85 -4.19 8.89
CA PRO A 204 -4.96 -5.49 8.22
C PRO A 204 -6.21 -5.64 7.33
N PHE A 205 -6.16 -6.60 6.38
CA PHE A 205 -7.26 -6.90 5.46
C PHE A 205 -8.34 -7.80 6.04
N SER A 206 -7.98 -8.65 7.00
CA SER A 206 -8.87 -9.57 7.70
C SER A 206 -9.02 -9.15 9.16
N GLN A 207 -10.01 -9.74 9.84
CA GLN A 207 -10.13 -9.59 11.29
C GLN A 207 -9.00 -10.30 12.04
N GLN A 208 -8.48 -11.40 11.50
CA GLN A 208 -7.36 -12.13 12.06
C GLN A 208 -6.04 -11.39 11.81
N GLN A 209 -5.41 -10.95 12.89
CA GLN A 209 -4.19 -10.16 12.84
C GLN A 209 -2.96 -11.06 12.91
N VAL A 210 -2.02 -10.86 11.99
CA VAL A 210 -0.76 -11.58 11.96
C VAL A 210 0.32 -10.74 12.62
N LYS A 211 1.10 -11.35 13.52
CA LYS A 211 2.29 -10.71 14.09
C LYS A 211 3.43 -10.76 13.07
N TRP A 212 4.01 -9.61 12.77
CA TRP A 212 5.11 -9.51 11.80
C TRP A 212 6.45 -9.53 12.54
N SER A 213 7.44 -10.19 11.95
CA SER A 213 8.83 -10.14 12.40
C SER A 213 9.48 -8.80 12.03
N ALA A 214 10.60 -8.49 12.68
CA ALA A 214 11.42 -7.32 12.36
C ALA A 214 11.94 -7.36 10.91
N GLY A 215 12.34 -6.19 10.40
CA GLY A 215 12.88 -6.01 9.06
C GLY A 215 11.93 -5.32 8.08
N ASN A 216 12.33 -5.31 6.81
CA ASN A 216 11.56 -4.71 5.72
C ASN A 216 10.48 -5.66 5.23
N LYS A 217 9.27 -5.14 5.08
CA LYS A 217 8.12 -5.92 4.67
C LYS A 217 7.24 -5.11 3.72
N GLN A 218 6.66 -5.79 2.74
CA GLN A 218 5.74 -5.19 1.78
C GLN A 218 4.32 -5.65 2.09
N ILE A 219 3.34 -4.74 1.95
CA ILE A 219 1.94 -5.10 2.15
C ILE A 219 1.46 -5.90 0.92
N THR A 220 1.17 -7.18 1.15
CA THR A 220 0.63 -8.09 0.14
C THR A 220 -0.69 -8.71 0.61
N ARG A 221 -1.54 -9.09 -0.34
CA ARG A 221 -2.75 -9.89 -0.11
C ARG A 221 -2.69 -11.09 -1.03
N ALA A 222 -2.72 -12.30 -0.46
CA ALA A 222 -2.53 -13.53 -1.22
C ALA A 222 -1.26 -13.50 -2.12
N GLY A 223 -0.14 -12.99 -1.60
CA GLY A 223 1.13 -12.88 -2.34
C GLY A 223 1.23 -11.71 -3.32
N VAL A 224 0.12 -11.02 -3.61
CA VAL A 224 0.10 -9.89 -4.57
C VAL A 224 0.28 -8.56 -3.85
N VAL A 225 1.23 -7.75 -4.33
CA VAL A 225 1.48 -6.38 -3.85
C VAL A 225 0.20 -5.55 -3.96
N GLN A 226 -0.20 -4.94 -2.85
CA GLN A 226 -1.41 -4.13 -2.83
C GLN A 226 -1.10 -2.71 -3.31
N LEU A 227 -1.83 -2.29 -4.34
CA LEU A 227 -1.79 -0.95 -4.90
C LEU A 227 -3.05 -0.19 -4.51
N TYR A 228 -2.88 0.99 -3.94
CA TYR A 228 -3.96 1.88 -3.54
C TYR A 228 -4.14 3.00 -4.54
N GLN A 229 -5.29 3.01 -5.20
CA GLN A 229 -5.63 3.96 -6.24
C GLN A 229 -5.94 5.34 -5.64
N LEU A 230 -5.28 6.40 -6.14
CA LEU A 230 -5.52 7.78 -5.68
C LEU A 230 -6.73 8.45 -6.34
N LYS A 231 -7.46 7.74 -7.23
CA LYS A 231 -8.55 8.26 -8.07
C LYS A 231 -9.65 9.03 -7.33
N ARG A 232 -9.83 8.80 -6.02
CA ARG A 232 -10.90 9.43 -5.21
C ARG A 232 -10.38 10.51 -4.24
N HIS A 233 -9.10 10.87 -4.33
CA HIS A 233 -8.46 11.79 -3.40
C HIS A 233 -7.97 13.05 -4.10
N ARG A 234 -8.03 14.18 -3.38
CA ARG A 234 -7.50 15.48 -3.80
C ARG A 234 -6.95 16.20 -2.58
N GLY A 235 -5.90 16.99 -2.79
CA GLY A 235 -5.28 17.77 -1.73
C GLY A 235 -4.48 16.91 -0.76
N HIS A 236 -4.49 17.28 0.51
CA HIS A 236 -3.64 16.66 1.52
C HIS A 236 -4.17 15.27 1.95
N VAL A 237 -3.35 14.24 1.76
CA VAL A 237 -3.63 12.87 2.16
C VAL A 237 -2.56 12.41 3.14
N ARG A 238 -2.99 11.86 4.29
CA ARG A 238 -2.09 11.37 5.33
C ARG A 238 -2.19 9.86 5.44
N PHE A 239 -1.05 9.19 5.44
CA PHE A 239 -0.93 7.79 5.80
C PHE A 239 -0.29 7.67 7.17
N VAL A 240 -0.92 6.88 8.04
CA VAL A 240 -0.43 6.63 9.40
C VAL A 240 -0.20 5.14 9.56
N LEU A 241 1.05 4.77 9.85
CA LEU A 241 1.43 3.41 10.20
C LEU A 241 1.67 3.34 11.71
N MET A 242 0.95 2.46 12.39
CA MET A 242 1.11 2.21 13.82
C MET A 242 1.54 0.76 14.04
N LYS A 243 2.42 0.53 15.01
CA LYS A 243 2.76 -0.81 15.53
C LYS A 243 2.19 -0.98 16.94
N SER A 244 1.54 -2.11 17.22
CA SER A 244 1.23 -2.54 18.60
C SER A 244 1.99 -3.82 18.97
N LYS A 245 2.16 -4.05 20.27
CA LYS A 245 2.76 -5.29 20.80
C LYS A 245 1.80 -6.47 20.76
N GLU A 246 0.51 -6.19 20.93
CA GLU A 246 -0.60 -7.14 20.98
C GLU A 246 -1.71 -6.73 19.98
N PRO A 247 -2.54 -7.68 19.53
CA PRO A 247 -3.70 -7.39 18.70
C PRO A 247 -4.61 -6.35 19.35
N LEU A 248 -5.00 -5.32 18.60
CA LEU A 248 -5.88 -4.28 19.10
C LEU A 248 -7.34 -4.73 18.97
N SER A 249 -8.10 -4.56 20.04
CA SER A 249 -9.54 -4.78 20.03
C SER A 249 -10.26 -3.80 19.08
N PRO A 250 -11.43 -4.16 18.53
CA PRO A 250 -12.21 -3.27 17.66
C PRO A 250 -12.51 -1.91 18.29
N SER A 251 -12.82 -1.88 19.60
CA SER A 251 -13.09 -0.65 20.35
C SER A 251 -11.85 0.26 20.45
N THR A 252 -10.68 -0.33 20.67
CA THR A 252 -9.40 0.39 20.72
C THR A 252 -9.03 0.96 19.35
N LEU A 253 -9.23 0.19 18.29
CA LEU A 253 -9.01 0.65 16.91
C LEU A 253 -9.92 1.81 16.55
N SER A 254 -11.23 1.73 16.85
CA SER A 254 -12.18 2.82 16.61
C SER A 254 -11.84 4.07 17.42
N ARG A 255 -11.37 3.91 18.66
CA ARG A 255 -10.89 5.04 19.49
C ARG A 255 -9.63 5.67 18.89
N PHE A 256 -8.69 4.86 18.42
CA PHE A 256 -7.47 5.33 17.78
C PHE A 256 -7.78 6.08 16.47
N GLN A 257 -8.61 5.50 15.61
CA GLN A 257 -9.02 6.09 14.33
C GLN A 257 -9.72 7.44 14.52
N ARG A 258 -10.55 7.60 15.57
CA ARG A 258 -11.14 8.90 15.94
C ARG A 258 -10.09 9.95 16.33
N ARG A 259 -8.97 9.54 16.94
CA ARG A 259 -7.90 10.44 17.39
C ARG A 259 -6.90 10.80 16.28
N LEU A 260 -6.90 10.12 15.14
CA LEU A 260 -5.93 10.37 14.06
C LEU A 260 -6.02 11.77 13.42
N SER A 261 -7.08 12.54 13.70
CA SER A 261 -7.21 13.93 13.24
C SER A 261 -6.32 14.91 13.99
N THR A 262 -5.92 14.61 15.23
CA THR A 262 -5.05 15.52 16.00
C THR A 262 -3.59 15.31 15.60
N GLN A 263 -2.85 16.40 15.35
CA GLN A 263 -1.42 16.36 14.97
C GLN A 263 -0.49 15.70 16.00
N GLN A 264 -1.01 15.33 17.18
CA GLN A 264 -0.26 14.85 18.34
C GLN A 264 0.41 13.47 18.19
N HIS A 265 0.26 12.78 17.06
CA HIS A 265 0.79 11.41 16.91
C HIS A 265 2.22 11.32 16.37
N ARG A 266 2.79 12.42 15.85
CA ARG A 266 4.11 12.38 15.17
C ARG A 266 5.29 12.04 16.09
N SER A 267 5.16 12.27 17.40
CA SER A 267 6.23 12.07 18.38
C SER A 267 6.26 10.65 18.98
N ARG A 268 5.34 9.76 18.62
CA ARG A 268 5.30 8.41 19.21
C ARG A 268 6.27 7.49 18.47
N PRO A 269 7.15 6.75 19.18
CA PRO A 269 8.12 5.87 18.52
C PRO A 269 7.46 4.74 17.73
N ASN A 270 6.26 4.33 18.13
CA ASN A 270 5.47 3.26 17.49
C ASN A 270 4.53 3.76 16.38
N VAL A 271 4.65 5.03 15.97
CA VAL A 271 3.81 5.63 14.93
C VAL A 271 4.68 6.36 13.93
N ASP A 272 4.47 6.06 12.66
CA ASP A 272 5.02 6.84 11.56
C ASP A 272 3.90 7.48 10.74
N VAL A 273 4.19 8.69 10.26
CA VAL A 273 3.22 9.53 9.55
C VAL A 273 3.86 10.06 8.30
N LEU A 274 3.25 9.74 7.15
CA LEU A 274 3.67 10.25 5.86
C LEU A 274 2.52 11.02 5.22
N ASP A 275 2.75 12.30 5.02
CA ASP A 275 1.80 13.23 4.40
C ASP A 275 2.20 13.42 2.94
N ILE A 276 1.24 13.38 2.03
CA ILE A 276 1.43 13.66 0.60
C ILE A 276 0.38 14.65 0.11
N HIS A 277 0.65 15.26 -1.03
CA HIS A 277 -0.31 16.10 -1.73
C HIS A 277 -0.77 15.43 -3.03
N VAL A 278 -2.08 15.30 -3.23
CA VAL A 278 -2.67 14.71 -4.44
C VAL A 278 -3.20 15.82 -5.35
N GLN A 279 -2.56 16.00 -6.50
CA GLN A 279 -3.00 16.93 -7.53
C GLN A 279 -4.10 16.32 -8.39
N SER A 280 -5.11 17.12 -8.74
CA SER A 280 -6.07 16.74 -9.77
C SER A 280 -5.34 16.52 -11.08
N ALA A 281 -5.74 15.50 -11.85
CA ALA A 281 -5.34 15.40 -13.24
C ALA A 281 -5.71 16.73 -13.90
N GLN A 282 -4.70 17.50 -14.32
CA GLN A 282 -4.96 18.62 -15.22
C GLN A 282 -5.63 17.99 -16.44
N GLN A 283 -6.93 18.24 -16.60
CA GLN A 283 -7.60 17.95 -17.85
C GLN A 283 -6.79 18.73 -18.89
N GLY A 284 -5.97 18.00 -19.66
CA GLY A 284 -5.20 18.60 -20.72
C GLY A 284 -6.20 19.31 -21.61
N GLY A 285 -6.24 20.63 -21.52
CA GLY A 285 -6.95 21.47 -22.45
C GLY A 285 -6.22 21.37 -23.78
N GLY A 286 -6.46 20.26 -24.50
CA GLY A 286 -6.18 20.17 -25.91
C GLY A 286 -7.22 21.03 -26.61
N GLN A 287 -6.81 22.24 -26.98
CA GLN A 287 -7.40 22.97 -28.10
C GLN A 287 -6.92 22.32 -29.40
#